data_AF-A0A7V3PKI4-F1
#
_entry.id   AF-A0A7V3PKI4-F1
#
_cell.length_a   1.000
_cell.length_b   1.000
_cell.length_c   1.000
_cell.angle_alpha   90.00
_cell.angle_beta   90.00
_cell.angle_gamma   90.00
#
_symmetry.space_group_name_H-M   'P 1'
#
loop_
_entity.id
_entity.type
_entity.pdbx_description
1 polymer ?
#
loop_
_entity_poly.entity_id
_entity_poly.type
_entity_poly.pdbx_seq_one_letter_code
_entity_poly.pdbx_strand_id
1 'polypeptide(L)'
;MYSQVGFRRIEFREGKIYLNNRPLILNGLTYFESNGIKNSFFKLKDYERDINLIKELNANAIFVKNSLPSDELMMQCEKNGILVFLDLDSKVYPENSFPVSDENKKLEFVFNHYSNYSCFAGLSFGFVFKEHKLKSLSKLLNNSNQLYLNVLKFFETDNLKITQNNKFDFVGYNLMHREFDEIENFINNFPDDKFLFITTFGYNHGLDEEEGYTNPYSIQAQAKFISDVLKLLKEKNASFFVHTLVDYRLLYQSIIAGKLDNTLMKTGLVNEYRNKRKLSFQVVKSYLTDNKLPIIMQGSYSEKANIIYAFAGLILLALTILSINSTHRFRENVSRAVLKTYNFFSDIRDGWFISSFHSVILAFNIALSTGLIYSGLFYYWKDKIAFERFVSLFNSFSLFEFSSFLAWRPIEAILLFTLIVFIWFLILTLVVRFFNLFVRNKIFLNHSFLIVVWSAIPFLILLPFGIVIFKILSMEKYNLLTYSILIIFHLWIFTRTLKGISIVFEVKKSKVYFVGLTLLIITLASLILYLQINYSSIDYLMEYFG
;
A
#
# COMPACT_ATOMS: atom_id res chain seq x y z
N MET A 1 -14.70 -6.95 -44.77
CA MET A 1 -13.63 -7.42 -43.86
C MET A 1 -13.74 -8.93 -43.81
N TYR A 2 -12.78 -9.68 -44.32
CA TYR A 2 -12.80 -11.15 -44.17
C TYR A 2 -12.49 -11.48 -42.71
N SER A 3 -13.39 -12.17 -42.01
CA SER A 3 -13.12 -12.71 -40.69
C SER A 3 -12.07 -13.81 -40.83
N GLN A 4 -10.84 -13.55 -40.39
CA GLN A 4 -9.82 -14.59 -40.28
C GLN A 4 -10.17 -15.41 -39.03
N VAL A 5 -10.57 -16.68 -39.20
CA VAL A 5 -11.02 -17.54 -38.10
C VAL A 5 -9.99 -18.63 -37.88
N GLY A 6 -9.37 -18.64 -36.68
CA GLY A 6 -8.51 -19.74 -36.24
C GLY A 6 -9.31 -20.83 -35.53
N PHE A 7 -8.99 -22.10 -35.81
CA PHE A 7 -9.54 -23.25 -35.06
C PHE A 7 -8.52 -23.77 -34.07
N ARG A 8 -8.88 -23.82 -32.80
CA ARG A 8 -8.04 -24.39 -31.72
C ARG A 8 -8.85 -25.11 -30.67
N ARG A 9 -8.18 -25.98 -29.92
CA ARG A 9 -8.72 -26.64 -28.72
C ARG A 9 -7.83 -26.33 -27.52
N ILE A 10 -8.35 -25.68 -26.49
CA ILE A 10 -7.62 -25.44 -25.24
C ILE A 10 -8.38 -26.06 -24.07
N GLU A 11 -7.74 -26.92 -23.30
CA GLU A 11 -8.41 -27.66 -22.23
C GLU A 11 -7.47 -27.87 -21.06
N PHE A 12 -8.05 -27.90 -19.86
CA PHE A 12 -7.36 -28.32 -18.65
C PHE A 12 -7.72 -29.77 -18.33
N ARG A 13 -6.72 -30.66 -18.27
CA ARG A 13 -6.91 -32.09 -17.99
C ARG A 13 -5.72 -32.61 -17.19
N GLU A 14 -5.97 -33.45 -16.20
CA GLU A 14 -4.92 -34.13 -15.42
C GLU A 14 -3.85 -33.16 -14.87
N GLY A 15 -4.26 -31.97 -14.42
CA GLY A 15 -3.35 -30.99 -13.85
C GLY A 15 -2.46 -30.27 -14.88
N LYS A 16 -2.80 -30.29 -16.18
CA LYS A 16 -2.04 -29.63 -17.24
C LYS A 16 -2.95 -28.92 -18.23
N ILE A 17 -2.42 -27.84 -18.82
CA ILE A 17 -3.07 -27.15 -19.94
C ILE A 17 -2.63 -27.83 -21.23
N TYR A 18 -3.60 -28.10 -22.12
CA TYR A 18 -3.35 -28.64 -23.44
C TYR A 18 -3.83 -27.67 -24.51
N LEU A 19 -3.00 -27.41 -25.52
CA LEU A 19 -3.37 -26.70 -26.74
C LEU A 19 -3.26 -27.67 -27.91
N ASN A 20 -4.37 -27.95 -28.59
CA ASN A 20 -4.46 -28.92 -29.68
C ASN A 20 -3.86 -30.29 -29.29
N ASN A 21 -4.25 -30.80 -28.11
CA ASN A 21 -3.78 -32.05 -27.50
C ASN A 21 -2.28 -32.11 -27.16
N ARG A 22 -1.55 -30.99 -27.21
CA ARG A 22 -0.16 -30.92 -26.75
C ARG A 22 -0.08 -30.18 -25.41
N PRO A 23 0.68 -30.68 -24.43
CA PRO A 23 0.84 -30.00 -23.16
C PRO A 23 1.50 -28.63 -23.40
N LEU A 24 1.00 -27.61 -22.72
CA LEU A 24 1.42 -26.23 -22.83
C LEU A 24 1.76 -25.68 -21.45
N ILE A 25 2.95 -25.10 -21.33
CA ILE A 25 3.33 -24.25 -20.19
C ILE A 25 3.14 -22.80 -20.63
N LEU A 26 2.38 -22.03 -19.86
CA LEU A 26 2.21 -20.61 -20.12
C LEU A 26 3.43 -19.87 -19.59
N ASN A 27 4.15 -19.22 -20.50
CA ASN A 27 5.25 -18.30 -20.21
C ASN A 27 4.78 -16.92 -20.67
N GLY A 28 4.00 -16.25 -19.83
CA GLY A 28 3.28 -15.06 -20.20
C GLY A 28 3.76 -13.79 -19.51
N LEU A 29 3.15 -12.68 -19.92
CA LEU A 29 3.33 -11.35 -19.32
C LEU A 29 1.97 -10.75 -18.99
N THR A 30 1.84 -10.05 -17.87
CA THR A 30 0.67 -9.16 -17.72
C THR A 30 0.81 -7.97 -18.66
N TYR A 31 -0.32 -7.49 -19.16
CA TYR A 31 -0.37 -6.42 -20.16
C TYR A 31 -1.42 -5.38 -19.78
N PHE A 32 -1.04 -4.11 -19.89
CA PHE A 32 -1.94 -2.97 -19.77
C PHE A 32 -1.97 -2.23 -21.10
N GLU A 33 -3.16 -1.96 -21.61
CA GLU A 33 -3.35 -1.07 -22.76
C GLU A 33 -3.12 0.39 -22.36
N SER A 34 -1.85 0.76 -22.21
CA SER A 34 -1.40 2.16 -22.06
C SER A 34 -0.19 2.41 -22.95
N ASN A 35 -0.21 3.44 -23.81
CA ASN A 35 0.88 3.78 -24.72
C ASN A 35 1.79 4.90 -24.18
N GLY A 36 1.61 5.27 -22.91
CA GLY A 36 2.43 6.26 -22.24
C GLY A 36 2.11 7.73 -22.55
N ILE A 37 1.16 7.96 -23.46
CA ILE A 37 0.69 9.30 -23.80
C ILE A 37 -0.71 9.45 -23.21
N LYS A 38 -0.85 10.36 -22.24
CA LYS A 38 -2.14 10.63 -21.57
C LYS A 38 -3.23 10.91 -22.61
N ASN A 39 -4.39 10.27 -22.44
CA ASN A 39 -5.58 10.44 -23.27
C ASN A 39 -5.36 10.14 -24.77
N SER A 40 -4.42 9.26 -25.13
CA SER A 40 -4.23 8.86 -26.52
C SER A 40 -4.67 7.43 -26.75
N PHE A 41 -5.31 7.23 -27.90
CA PHE A 41 -5.70 5.90 -28.38
C PHE A 41 -4.46 5.18 -28.92
N PHE A 42 -4.39 3.86 -28.70
CA PHE A 42 -3.40 3.03 -29.37
C PHE A 42 -3.61 3.09 -30.88
N LYS A 43 -2.51 3.20 -31.61
CA LYS A 43 -2.49 2.95 -33.04
C LYS A 43 -2.10 1.49 -33.27
N LEU A 44 -2.49 0.93 -34.41
CA LEU A 44 -2.10 -0.43 -34.81
C LEU A 44 -0.57 -0.67 -34.69
N LYS A 45 0.24 0.34 -35.04
CA LYS A 45 1.71 0.28 -34.91
C LYS A 45 2.19 0.14 -33.46
N ASP A 46 1.44 0.66 -32.49
CA ASP A 46 1.77 0.53 -31.08
C ASP A 46 1.59 -0.93 -30.62
N TYR A 47 0.50 -1.58 -31.03
CA TYR A 47 0.30 -3.01 -30.78
C TYR A 47 1.35 -3.87 -31.49
N GLU A 48 1.67 -3.58 -32.75
CA GLU A 48 2.73 -4.31 -33.48
C GLU A 48 4.08 -4.22 -32.76
N ARG A 49 4.44 -3.05 -32.22
CA ARG A 49 5.64 -2.87 -31.41
C ARG A 49 5.60 -3.71 -30.13
N ASP A 50 4.50 -3.65 -29.39
CA ASP A 50 4.36 -4.41 -28.13
C ASP A 50 4.40 -5.93 -28.40
N ILE A 51 3.76 -6.39 -29.47
CA ILE A 51 3.77 -7.80 -29.91
C ILE A 51 5.18 -8.25 -30.33
N ASN A 52 5.95 -7.39 -31.01
CA ASN A 52 7.34 -7.69 -31.33
C ASN A 52 8.19 -7.86 -30.06
N LEU A 53 7.95 -7.06 -29.01
CA LEU A 53 8.63 -7.22 -27.72
C LEU A 53 8.23 -8.53 -27.02
N ILE A 54 6.94 -8.90 -27.05
CA ILE A 54 6.44 -10.17 -26.50
C ILE A 54 7.10 -11.36 -27.19
N LYS A 55 7.18 -11.33 -28.54
CA LYS A 55 7.84 -12.38 -29.33
C LYS A 55 9.34 -12.42 -29.08
N GLU A 56 9.99 -11.26 -28.92
CA GLU A 56 11.41 -11.20 -28.58
C GLU A 56 11.72 -11.88 -27.24
N LEU A 57 10.80 -11.79 -26.27
CA LEU A 57 10.89 -12.48 -24.99
C LEU A 57 10.60 -13.99 -25.10
N ASN A 58 10.12 -14.49 -26.24
CA ASN A 58 9.61 -15.85 -26.40
C ASN A 58 8.41 -16.15 -25.47
N ALA A 59 7.63 -15.12 -25.14
CA ALA A 59 6.40 -15.27 -24.37
C ALA A 59 5.25 -15.74 -25.28
N ASN A 60 4.45 -16.69 -24.80
CA ASN A 60 3.38 -17.33 -25.58
C ASN A 60 1.97 -16.87 -25.19
N ALA A 61 1.84 -16.07 -24.13
CA ALA A 61 0.57 -15.56 -23.65
C ALA A 61 0.70 -14.16 -23.06
N ILE A 62 -0.40 -13.40 -23.10
CA ILE A 62 -0.57 -12.16 -22.32
C ILE A 62 -1.79 -12.27 -21.42
N PHE A 63 -1.73 -11.64 -20.26
CA PHE A 63 -2.87 -11.48 -19.36
C PHE A 63 -3.23 -10.00 -19.28
N VAL A 64 -4.33 -9.63 -19.94
CA VAL A 64 -4.79 -8.23 -20.01
C VAL A 64 -5.45 -7.86 -18.69
N LYS A 65 -4.93 -6.81 -18.05
CA LYS A 65 -5.33 -6.35 -16.72
C LYS A 65 -6.06 -5.01 -16.76
N ASN A 66 -6.94 -4.79 -15.79
CA ASN A 66 -7.68 -3.53 -15.55
C ASN A 66 -8.60 -3.02 -16.68
N SER A 67 -8.67 -3.72 -17.81
CA SER A 67 -9.47 -3.35 -18.97
C SER A 67 -9.80 -4.57 -19.82
N LEU A 68 -10.87 -4.47 -20.62
CA LEU A 68 -11.14 -5.41 -21.70
C LEU A 68 -10.30 -4.99 -22.92
N PRO A 69 -9.73 -5.95 -23.67
CA PRO A 69 -8.82 -5.62 -24.75
C PRO A 69 -9.54 -5.04 -25.96
N SER A 70 -8.86 -4.16 -26.69
CA SER A 70 -9.33 -3.69 -27.99
C SER A 70 -9.35 -4.80 -29.05
N ASP A 71 -10.18 -4.64 -30.07
CA ASP A 71 -10.23 -5.55 -31.21
C ASP A 71 -8.90 -5.58 -31.95
N GLU A 72 -8.22 -4.43 -32.03
CA GLU A 72 -6.90 -4.29 -32.63
C GLU A 72 -5.85 -5.14 -31.91
N LEU A 73 -5.84 -5.15 -30.58
CA LEU A 73 -4.95 -6.02 -29.80
C LEU A 73 -5.27 -7.50 -30.09
N MET A 74 -6.54 -7.88 -30.01
CA MET A 74 -6.99 -9.26 -30.23
C MET A 74 -6.59 -9.75 -31.63
N MET A 75 -6.79 -8.93 -32.66
CA MET A 75 -6.38 -9.21 -34.04
C MET A 75 -4.85 -9.39 -34.17
N GLN A 76 -4.06 -8.56 -33.49
CA GLN A 76 -2.60 -8.68 -33.52
C GLN A 76 -2.11 -9.93 -32.79
N CYS A 77 -2.71 -10.28 -31.66
CA CYS A 77 -2.44 -11.53 -30.94
C CYS A 77 -2.79 -12.75 -31.79
N GLU A 78 -3.94 -12.74 -32.48
CA GLU A 78 -4.35 -13.84 -33.35
C GLU A 78 -3.41 -14.03 -34.54
N LYS A 79 -3.04 -12.94 -35.23
CA LYS A 79 -2.06 -12.98 -36.33
C LYS A 79 -0.68 -13.50 -35.91
N ASN A 80 -0.30 -13.26 -34.65
CA ASN A 80 1.03 -13.62 -34.15
C ASN A 80 1.06 -14.89 -33.28
N GLY A 81 -0.09 -15.54 -33.07
CA GLY A 81 -0.19 -16.77 -32.27
C GLY A 81 0.08 -16.57 -30.78
N ILE A 82 -0.31 -15.43 -30.21
CA ILE A 82 -0.18 -15.13 -28.77
C ILE A 82 -1.52 -15.39 -28.10
N LEU A 83 -1.54 -16.23 -27.06
CA LEU A 83 -2.74 -16.50 -26.28
C LEU A 83 -3.11 -15.30 -25.41
N VAL A 84 -4.40 -15.01 -25.28
CA VAL A 84 -4.90 -13.88 -24.50
C VAL A 84 -5.74 -14.39 -23.34
N PHE A 85 -5.35 -13.99 -22.14
CA PHE A 85 -6.09 -14.17 -20.91
C PHE A 85 -6.74 -12.84 -20.55
N LEU A 86 -8.02 -12.89 -20.15
CA LEU A 86 -8.82 -11.72 -19.81
C LEU A 86 -9.14 -11.70 -18.33
N ASP A 87 -9.12 -10.51 -17.77
CA ASP A 87 -9.57 -10.26 -16.42
C ASP A 87 -11.00 -9.71 -16.43
N LEU A 88 -11.97 -10.51 -15.98
CA LEU A 88 -13.35 -10.07 -15.91
C LEU A 88 -13.48 -8.95 -14.88
N ASP A 89 -12.99 -9.17 -13.66
CA ASP A 89 -12.99 -8.14 -12.62
C ASP A 89 -12.07 -8.49 -11.43
N SER A 90 -10.76 -8.26 -11.57
CA SER A 90 -9.83 -8.39 -10.44
C SER A 90 -9.90 -7.22 -9.46
N LYS A 91 -10.74 -6.21 -9.71
CA LYS A 91 -10.91 -5.11 -8.77
C LYS A 91 -11.59 -5.60 -7.50
N VAL A 92 -11.18 -5.01 -6.40
CA VAL A 92 -11.69 -5.34 -5.08
C VAL A 92 -12.88 -4.46 -4.80
N TYR A 93 -14.07 -5.04 -4.88
CA TYR A 93 -15.30 -4.42 -4.44
C TYR A 93 -15.81 -5.15 -3.20
N PRO A 94 -16.28 -4.42 -2.18
CA PRO A 94 -17.04 -5.04 -1.12
C PRO A 94 -18.29 -5.74 -1.68
N GLU A 95 -18.70 -6.85 -1.07
CA GLU A 95 -19.72 -7.75 -1.64
C GLU A 95 -21.05 -7.08 -1.97
N ASN A 96 -21.40 -6.00 -1.26
CA ASN A 96 -22.66 -5.28 -1.44
C ASN A 96 -22.55 -4.07 -2.40
N SER A 97 -21.36 -3.79 -2.93
CA SER A 97 -21.09 -2.56 -3.69
C SER A 97 -21.40 -2.70 -5.19
N PHE A 98 -21.32 -3.92 -5.74
CA PHE A 98 -21.53 -4.16 -7.17
C PHE A 98 -22.69 -5.15 -7.40
N PRO A 99 -23.74 -4.78 -8.14
CA PRO A 99 -24.83 -5.68 -8.42
C PRO A 99 -24.35 -6.87 -9.26
N VAL A 100 -24.69 -8.10 -8.84
CA VAL A 100 -24.43 -9.33 -9.62
C VAL A 100 -24.99 -9.25 -11.05
N SER A 101 -26.03 -8.45 -11.28
CA SER A 101 -26.57 -8.19 -12.62
C SER A 101 -25.57 -7.53 -13.57
N ASP A 102 -24.71 -6.65 -13.07
CA ASP A 102 -23.75 -5.94 -13.91
C ASP A 102 -22.53 -6.81 -14.24
N GLU A 103 -22.12 -7.69 -13.32
CA GLU A 103 -21.11 -8.72 -13.60
C GLU A 103 -21.60 -9.70 -14.69
N ASN A 104 -22.86 -10.13 -14.64
CA ASN A 104 -23.44 -10.99 -15.68
C ASN A 104 -23.49 -10.30 -17.05
N LYS A 105 -23.84 -9.01 -17.12
CA LYS A 105 -23.82 -8.25 -18.39
C LYS A 105 -22.40 -8.15 -18.96
N LYS A 106 -21.41 -7.89 -18.10
CA LYS A 106 -20.00 -7.82 -18.51
C LYS A 106 -19.51 -9.17 -19.03
N LEU A 107 -19.89 -10.25 -18.36
CA LEU A 107 -19.58 -11.61 -18.77
C LEU A 107 -20.21 -11.95 -20.12
N GLU A 108 -21.49 -11.63 -20.31
CA GLU A 108 -22.20 -11.81 -21.58
C GLU A 108 -21.55 -11.01 -22.71
N PHE A 109 -21.15 -9.77 -22.45
CA PHE A 109 -20.39 -8.97 -23.41
C PHE A 109 -19.07 -9.64 -23.80
N VAL A 110 -18.27 -10.08 -22.82
CA VAL A 110 -16.98 -10.74 -23.06
C VAL A 110 -17.18 -11.99 -23.91
N PHE A 111 -18.17 -12.81 -23.60
CA PHE A 111 -18.43 -14.03 -24.36
C PHE A 111 -18.94 -13.75 -25.77
N ASN A 112 -19.91 -12.86 -25.94
CA ASN A 112 -20.45 -12.56 -27.27
C ASN A 112 -19.43 -11.87 -28.19
N HIS A 113 -18.54 -11.05 -27.61
CA HIS A 113 -17.60 -10.24 -28.37
C HIS A 113 -16.29 -10.99 -28.67
N TYR A 114 -15.71 -11.66 -27.66
CA TYR A 114 -14.39 -12.28 -27.81
C TYR A 114 -14.41 -13.75 -28.22
N SER A 115 -15.58 -14.41 -28.26
CA SER A 115 -15.72 -15.83 -28.64
C SER A 115 -15.10 -16.19 -29.99
N ASN A 116 -15.11 -15.23 -30.92
CA ASN A 116 -14.70 -15.45 -32.29
C ASN A 116 -13.19 -15.39 -32.47
N TYR A 117 -12.45 -14.90 -31.46
CA TYR A 117 -11.01 -14.81 -31.49
C TYR A 117 -10.37 -16.10 -31.00
N SER A 118 -9.63 -16.77 -31.89
CA SER A 118 -8.97 -18.03 -31.54
C SER A 118 -7.86 -17.84 -30.49
N CYS A 119 -7.32 -16.64 -30.36
CA CYS A 119 -6.31 -16.30 -29.36
C CYS A 119 -6.88 -16.17 -27.94
N PHE A 120 -8.18 -15.92 -27.76
CA PHE A 120 -8.80 -15.83 -26.43
C PHE A 120 -8.73 -17.19 -25.73
N ALA A 121 -7.92 -17.34 -24.70
CA ALA A 121 -7.52 -18.64 -24.15
C ALA A 121 -8.05 -18.87 -22.73
N GLY A 122 -8.22 -17.82 -21.93
CA GLY A 122 -8.71 -17.95 -20.57
C GLY A 122 -9.33 -16.68 -20.00
N LEU A 123 -10.20 -16.87 -19.01
CA LEU A 123 -10.96 -15.83 -18.34
C LEU A 123 -10.81 -15.97 -16.82
N SER A 124 -10.26 -14.95 -16.18
CA SER A 124 -10.31 -14.76 -14.73
C SER A 124 -11.68 -14.22 -14.36
N PHE A 125 -12.41 -14.91 -13.47
CA PHE A 125 -13.71 -14.48 -12.97
C PHE A 125 -13.61 -13.41 -11.89
N GLY A 126 -12.40 -13.12 -11.41
CA GLY A 126 -12.12 -12.05 -10.46
C GLY A 126 -11.17 -12.48 -9.34
N PHE A 127 -11.02 -11.59 -8.35
CA PHE A 127 -10.08 -11.75 -7.24
C PHE A 127 -10.77 -12.22 -5.94
N VAL A 128 -10.23 -13.24 -5.30
CA VAL A 128 -10.72 -13.88 -4.08
C VAL A 128 -9.72 -13.69 -2.95
N PHE A 129 -10.04 -12.84 -1.98
CA PHE A 129 -9.29 -12.77 -0.71
C PHE A 129 -9.75 -13.86 0.28
N LYS A 130 -11.07 -14.10 0.30
CA LYS A 130 -11.72 -15.00 1.25
C LYS A 130 -12.61 -16.01 0.55
N GLU A 131 -12.75 -17.19 1.17
CA GLU A 131 -13.55 -18.27 0.62
C GLU A 131 -15.03 -17.93 0.41
N HIS A 132 -15.59 -16.96 1.15
CA HIS A 132 -16.99 -16.56 0.97
C HIS A 132 -17.28 -16.04 -0.44
N LYS A 133 -16.36 -15.26 -1.02
CA LYS A 133 -16.45 -14.74 -2.40
C LYS A 133 -16.40 -15.86 -3.46
N LEU A 134 -15.91 -17.05 -3.13
CA LEU A 134 -16.00 -18.21 -4.04
C LEU A 134 -17.46 -18.59 -4.32
N LYS A 135 -18.39 -18.35 -3.36
CA LYS A 135 -19.80 -18.64 -3.56
C LYS A 135 -20.41 -17.71 -4.61
N SER A 136 -20.14 -16.41 -4.56
CA SER A 136 -20.65 -15.43 -5.53
C SER A 136 -20.10 -15.72 -6.93
N LEU A 137 -18.78 -15.92 -7.05
CA LEU A 137 -18.15 -16.29 -8.32
C LEU A 137 -18.69 -17.60 -8.87
N SER A 138 -18.97 -18.58 -8.00
CA SER A 138 -19.55 -19.84 -8.45
C SER A 138 -21.00 -19.71 -8.93
N LYS A 139 -21.76 -18.76 -8.39
CA LYS A 139 -23.11 -18.45 -8.86
C LYS A 139 -23.05 -17.77 -10.23
N LEU A 140 -22.10 -16.86 -10.43
CA LEU A 140 -21.85 -16.22 -11.72
C LEU A 140 -21.46 -17.26 -12.78
N LEU A 141 -20.57 -18.20 -12.44
CA LEU A 141 -20.20 -19.31 -13.31
C LEU A 141 -21.41 -20.22 -13.65
N ASN A 142 -22.23 -20.58 -12.67
CA ASN A 142 -23.42 -21.41 -12.91
C ASN A 142 -24.49 -20.69 -13.75
N ASN A 143 -24.63 -19.37 -13.57
CA ASN A 143 -25.53 -18.55 -14.39
C ASN A 143 -25.02 -18.38 -15.81
N SER A 144 -23.70 -18.52 -16.03
CA SER A 144 -23.06 -18.48 -17.34
C SER A 144 -23.31 -19.74 -18.18
N ASN A 145 -24.56 -20.19 -18.26
CA ASN A 145 -25.04 -21.31 -19.09
C ASN A 145 -24.76 -21.14 -20.61
N GLN A 146 -23.95 -20.16 -21.03
CA GLN A 146 -23.27 -20.12 -22.33
C GLN A 146 -22.09 -21.13 -22.33
N LEU A 147 -22.46 -22.41 -22.26
CA LEU A 147 -21.61 -23.59 -22.03
C LEU A 147 -20.72 -24.03 -23.21
N TYR A 148 -20.57 -23.24 -24.27
CA TYR A 148 -19.91 -23.70 -25.51
C TYR A 148 -18.57 -23.06 -25.83
N LEU A 149 -18.08 -22.16 -24.97
CA LEU A 149 -16.78 -21.54 -25.20
C LEU A 149 -15.64 -22.37 -24.61
N ASN A 150 -14.76 -22.77 -25.52
CA ASN A 150 -13.58 -23.54 -25.24
C ASN A 150 -12.47 -22.62 -24.68
N VAL A 151 -12.67 -22.09 -23.47
CA VAL A 151 -11.73 -21.19 -22.78
C VAL A 151 -11.52 -21.66 -21.34
N LEU A 152 -10.30 -21.44 -20.81
CA LEU A 152 -9.94 -21.80 -19.45
C LEU A 152 -10.55 -20.82 -18.45
N LYS A 153 -11.20 -21.33 -17.41
CA LYS A 153 -11.91 -20.54 -16.40
C LYS A 153 -11.20 -20.67 -15.06
N PHE A 154 -10.77 -19.54 -14.50
CA PHE A 154 -10.06 -19.51 -13.23
C PHE A 154 -10.45 -18.27 -12.41
N PHE A 155 -9.93 -18.17 -11.20
CA PHE A 155 -9.98 -16.98 -10.37
C PHE A 155 -8.60 -16.69 -9.78
N GLU A 156 -8.39 -15.46 -9.35
CA GLU A 156 -7.16 -15.00 -8.71
C GLU A 156 -7.28 -14.99 -7.20
N THR A 157 -6.19 -15.29 -6.50
CA THR A 157 -6.12 -15.22 -5.04
C THR A 157 -4.72 -14.86 -4.56
N ASP A 158 -4.61 -14.04 -3.53
CA ASP A 158 -3.38 -13.89 -2.74
C ASP A 158 -3.34 -14.88 -1.56
N ASN A 159 -4.46 -15.54 -1.23
CA ASN A 159 -4.50 -16.56 -0.19
C ASN A 159 -3.87 -17.87 -0.67
N LEU A 160 -2.62 -18.08 -0.25
CA LEU A 160 -1.76 -19.21 -0.61
C LEU A 160 -2.26 -20.57 -0.07
N LYS A 161 -3.25 -20.58 0.83
CA LYS A 161 -3.81 -21.83 1.38
C LYS A 161 -4.86 -22.47 0.46
N ILE A 162 -5.48 -21.69 -0.42
CA ILE A 162 -6.50 -22.19 -1.34
C ILE A 162 -5.78 -22.97 -2.44
N THR A 163 -5.84 -24.30 -2.39
CA THR A 163 -5.10 -25.14 -3.34
C THR A 163 -5.94 -25.71 -4.46
N GLN A 164 -7.27 -25.83 -4.31
CA GLN A 164 -8.15 -26.44 -5.30
C GLN A 164 -9.57 -25.89 -5.21
N ASN A 165 -10.30 -25.96 -6.34
CA ASN A 165 -11.72 -25.70 -6.42
C ASN A 165 -12.34 -26.57 -7.52
N ASN A 166 -13.43 -27.28 -7.21
CA ASN A 166 -14.07 -28.21 -8.16
C ASN A 166 -14.85 -27.50 -9.28
N LYS A 167 -15.06 -26.18 -9.18
CA LYS A 167 -15.90 -25.44 -10.13
C LYS A 167 -15.10 -24.70 -11.22
N PHE A 168 -13.83 -24.42 -10.98
CA PHE A 168 -12.96 -23.74 -11.93
C PHE A 168 -11.91 -24.72 -12.44
N ASP A 169 -11.32 -24.46 -13.61
CA ASP A 169 -10.28 -25.32 -14.17
C ASP A 169 -9.05 -25.34 -13.26
N PHE A 170 -8.66 -24.17 -12.73
CA PHE A 170 -7.56 -24.04 -11.79
C PHE A 170 -7.65 -22.77 -10.95
N VAL A 171 -6.76 -22.67 -9.95
CA VAL A 171 -6.57 -21.48 -9.10
C VAL A 171 -5.36 -20.71 -9.61
N GLY A 172 -5.49 -19.39 -9.74
CA GLY A 172 -4.39 -18.50 -10.09
C GLY A 172 -3.87 -17.76 -8.87
N TYR A 173 -2.58 -17.90 -8.57
CA TYR A 173 -1.96 -17.21 -7.43
C TYR A 173 -1.39 -15.86 -7.85
N ASN A 174 -1.74 -14.81 -7.12
CA ASN A 174 -1.17 -13.49 -7.27
C ASN A 174 -0.13 -13.27 -6.16
N LEU A 175 1.12 -13.13 -6.56
CA LEU A 175 2.29 -12.99 -5.67
C LEU A 175 2.79 -11.53 -5.61
N MET A 176 2.02 -10.56 -6.10
CA MET A 176 2.36 -9.14 -5.96
C MET A 176 2.44 -8.74 -4.49
N HIS A 177 3.30 -7.76 -4.18
CA HIS A 177 3.51 -7.21 -2.84
C HIS A 177 4.01 -8.20 -1.77
N ARG A 178 4.46 -9.40 -2.17
CA ARG A 178 5.10 -10.38 -1.29
C ARG A 178 6.61 -10.27 -1.32
N GLU A 179 7.23 -10.61 -0.19
CA GLU A 179 8.68 -10.74 -0.08
C GLU A 179 9.15 -12.06 -0.69
N PHE A 180 10.41 -12.11 -1.10
CA PHE A 180 10.96 -13.28 -1.79
C PHE A 180 10.88 -14.54 -0.91
N ASP A 181 11.22 -14.44 0.37
CA ASP A 181 11.21 -15.57 1.30
C ASP A 181 9.81 -16.18 1.45
N GLU A 182 8.74 -15.36 1.40
CA GLU A 182 7.36 -15.87 1.40
C GLU A 182 7.04 -16.65 0.12
N ILE A 183 7.47 -16.12 -1.03
CA ILE A 183 7.27 -16.74 -2.34
C ILE A 183 8.04 -18.05 -2.43
N GLU A 184 9.31 -18.07 -2.00
CA GLU A 184 10.15 -19.25 -1.97
C GLU A 184 9.55 -20.34 -1.10
N ASN A 185 9.14 -19.99 0.12
CA ASN A 185 8.48 -20.94 1.01
C ASN A 185 7.17 -21.49 0.42
N PHE A 186 6.39 -20.66 -0.26
CA PHE A 186 5.16 -21.12 -0.91
C PHE A 186 5.44 -22.09 -2.06
N ILE A 187 6.32 -21.72 -2.99
CA ILE A 187 6.62 -22.53 -4.17
C ILE A 187 7.27 -23.86 -3.78
N ASN A 188 8.22 -23.84 -2.84
CA ASN A 188 8.90 -25.04 -2.38
C ASN A 188 7.96 -26.03 -1.68
N ASN A 189 7.02 -25.52 -0.89
CA ASN A 189 6.01 -26.34 -0.19
C ASN A 189 4.78 -26.67 -1.06
N PHE A 190 4.70 -26.15 -2.30
CA PHE A 190 3.58 -26.44 -3.18
C PHE A 190 3.63 -27.90 -3.66
N PRO A 191 2.52 -28.66 -3.59
CA PRO A 191 2.50 -30.07 -3.98
C PRO A 191 2.89 -30.29 -5.45
N ASP A 192 3.80 -31.23 -5.71
CA ASP A 192 4.33 -31.52 -7.06
C ASP A 192 3.29 -32.16 -8.00
N ASP A 193 2.24 -32.76 -7.44
CA ASP A 193 1.14 -33.38 -8.19
C ASP A 193 0.06 -32.37 -8.61
N LYS A 194 0.12 -31.14 -8.11
CA LYS A 194 -0.87 -30.09 -8.39
C LYS A 194 -0.35 -29.10 -9.44
N PHE A 195 -1.28 -28.62 -10.27
CA PHE A 195 -0.99 -27.56 -11.22
C PHE A 195 -0.71 -26.24 -10.51
N LEU A 196 0.50 -25.69 -10.69
CA LEU A 196 0.88 -24.39 -10.17
C LEU A 196 0.76 -23.33 -11.26
N PHE A 197 -0.10 -22.33 -11.02
CA PHE A 197 -0.31 -21.20 -11.92
C PHE A 197 -0.16 -19.86 -11.20
N ILE A 198 0.85 -19.08 -11.59
CA ILE A 198 1.10 -17.74 -11.05
C ILE A 198 0.55 -16.69 -12.01
N THR A 199 -0.54 -16.05 -11.61
CA THR A 199 -1.23 -15.04 -12.43
C THR A 199 -0.50 -13.72 -12.50
N THR A 200 0.28 -13.38 -11.47
CA THR A 200 1.00 -12.11 -11.40
C THR A 200 2.12 -12.25 -10.37
N PHE A 201 3.34 -11.93 -10.75
CA PHE A 201 4.45 -11.68 -9.82
C PHE A 201 5.35 -10.60 -10.42
N GLY A 202 5.90 -9.73 -9.58
CA GLY A 202 6.67 -8.58 -10.04
C GLY A 202 7.28 -7.83 -8.88
N TYR A 203 7.99 -6.77 -9.22
CA TYR A 203 8.71 -5.98 -8.23
C TYR A 203 7.82 -4.90 -7.63
N ASN A 204 8.00 -4.63 -6.34
CA ASN A 204 7.06 -3.84 -5.53
C ASN A 204 7.57 -2.46 -5.14
N HIS A 205 8.71 -2.02 -5.68
CA HIS A 205 9.29 -0.71 -5.37
C HIS A 205 9.32 0.19 -6.60
N GLY A 206 9.07 1.48 -6.39
CA GLY A 206 9.33 2.51 -7.40
C GLY A 206 10.81 2.54 -7.78
N LEU A 207 11.10 2.44 -9.08
CA LEU A 207 12.48 2.42 -9.58
C LEU A 207 13.03 3.82 -9.83
N ASP A 208 14.26 4.07 -9.37
CA ASP A 208 14.90 5.38 -9.49
C ASP A 208 16.36 5.30 -9.96
N GLU A 209 17.15 4.37 -9.40
CA GLU A 209 18.61 4.41 -9.51
C GLU A 209 19.20 3.13 -10.14
N GLU A 210 20.39 3.22 -10.73
CA GLU A 210 21.17 2.06 -11.21
C GLU A 210 22.35 1.80 -10.25
N GLU A 211 22.04 1.45 -9.00
CA GLU A 211 23.03 1.30 -7.90
C GLU A 211 23.28 -0.15 -7.45
N GLY A 212 22.81 -1.14 -8.22
CA GLY A 212 22.97 -2.56 -7.88
C GLY A 212 21.84 -3.13 -7.01
N TYR A 213 21.76 -4.46 -6.92
CA TYR A 213 20.57 -5.14 -6.35
C TYR A 213 20.41 -4.97 -4.84
N THR A 214 21.41 -4.45 -4.13
CA THR A 214 21.28 -4.09 -2.71
C THR A 214 20.44 -2.84 -2.45
N ASN A 215 20.29 -1.96 -3.46
CA ASN A 215 19.35 -0.84 -3.42
C ASN A 215 17.96 -1.33 -3.87
N PRO A 216 16.94 -1.37 -2.99
CA PRO A 216 15.61 -1.85 -3.33
C PRO A 216 14.86 -0.97 -4.35
N TYR A 217 15.37 0.22 -4.67
CA TYR A 217 14.79 1.09 -5.69
C TYR A 217 15.53 1.00 -7.04
N SER A 218 16.37 -0.03 -7.23
CA SER A 218 17.19 -0.17 -8.43
C SER A 218 16.65 -1.13 -9.48
N ILE A 219 17.03 -0.88 -10.74
CA ILE A 219 16.73 -1.78 -11.87
C ILE A 219 17.37 -3.16 -11.66
N GLN A 220 18.53 -3.22 -11.01
CA GLN A 220 19.22 -4.47 -10.68
C GLN A 220 18.47 -5.27 -9.61
N ALA A 221 17.85 -4.61 -8.63
CA ALA A 221 17.06 -5.28 -7.61
C ALA A 221 15.77 -5.89 -8.21
N GLN A 222 15.10 -5.15 -9.12
CA GLN A 222 14.01 -5.70 -9.94
C GLN A 222 14.46 -6.95 -10.71
N ALA A 223 15.61 -6.87 -11.39
CA ALA A 223 16.14 -7.97 -12.18
C ALA A 223 16.50 -9.19 -11.32
N LYS A 224 17.11 -8.99 -10.15
CA LYS A 224 17.46 -10.05 -9.20
C LYS A 224 16.22 -10.77 -8.67
N PHE A 225 15.23 -10.00 -8.19
CA PHE A 225 13.97 -10.56 -7.69
C PHE A 225 13.26 -11.40 -8.75
N ILE A 226 13.11 -10.86 -9.97
CA ILE A 226 12.47 -11.60 -11.07
C ILE A 226 13.27 -12.85 -11.44
N SER A 227 14.61 -12.77 -11.45
CA SER A 227 15.48 -13.92 -11.72
C SER A 227 15.27 -15.03 -10.70
N ASP A 228 15.23 -14.69 -9.41
CA ASP A 228 15.13 -15.66 -8.34
C ASP A 228 13.76 -16.35 -8.34
N VAL A 229 12.68 -15.60 -8.56
CA VAL A 229 11.32 -16.19 -8.68
C VAL A 229 11.21 -17.06 -9.94
N LEU A 230 11.72 -16.60 -11.09
CA LEU A 230 11.68 -17.39 -12.33
C LEU A 230 12.45 -18.70 -12.21
N LYS A 231 13.57 -18.71 -11.49
CA LYS A 231 14.31 -19.94 -11.21
C LYS A 231 13.42 -20.99 -10.54
N LEU A 232 12.75 -20.61 -9.45
CA LEU A 232 11.85 -21.50 -8.71
C LEU A 232 10.68 -22.00 -9.57
N LEU A 233 10.07 -21.10 -10.34
CA LEU A 233 8.93 -21.44 -11.21
C LEU A 233 9.32 -22.39 -12.34
N LYS A 234 10.51 -22.21 -12.93
CA LYS A 234 11.05 -23.12 -13.96
C LYS A 234 11.35 -24.50 -13.39
N GLU A 235 11.95 -24.57 -12.20
CA GLU A 235 12.23 -25.85 -11.51
C GLU A 235 10.93 -26.64 -11.24
N LYS A 236 9.82 -25.94 -10.93
CA LYS A 236 8.49 -26.54 -10.74
C LYS A 236 7.67 -26.73 -12.03
N ASN A 237 8.20 -26.39 -13.20
CA ASN A 237 7.45 -26.35 -14.47
C ASN A 237 6.11 -25.58 -14.38
N ALA A 238 6.08 -24.52 -13.57
CA ALA A 238 4.88 -23.73 -13.32
C ALA A 238 4.51 -22.87 -14.54
N SER A 239 3.21 -22.68 -14.75
CA SER A 239 2.71 -21.68 -15.69
C SER A 239 2.65 -20.31 -15.00
N PHE A 240 3.05 -19.23 -15.68
CA PHE A 240 3.13 -17.93 -15.03
C PHE A 240 2.94 -16.73 -15.96
N PHE A 241 2.65 -15.58 -15.35
CA PHE A 241 2.65 -14.26 -15.97
C PHE A 241 3.56 -13.29 -15.19
N VAL A 242 4.61 -12.79 -15.85
CA VAL A 242 5.50 -11.76 -15.26
C VAL A 242 4.81 -10.40 -15.31
N HIS A 243 4.78 -9.71 -14.17
CA HIS A 243 4.21 -8.37 -14.05
C HIS A 243 5.27 -7.28 -14.14
N THR A 244 5.27 -6.41 -15.15
CA THR A 244 4.43 -6.37 -16.38
C THR A 244 5.30 -6.06 -17.58
N LEU A 245 4.81 -6.18 -18.82
CA LEU A 245 5.64 -5.85 -19.99
C LEU A 245 6.15 -4.40 -19.95
N VAL A 246 5.28 -3.43 -19.66
CA VAL A 246 5.58 -2.00 -19.80
C VAL A 246 5.21 -1.20 -18.55
N ASP A 247 6.02 -0.20 -18.20
CA ASP A 247 5.63 0.80 -17.20
C ASP A 247 4.30 1.45 -17.59
N TYR A 248 3.40 1.63 -16.62
CA TYR A 248 2.03 2.06 -16.85
C TYR A 248 1.63 3.16 -15.87
N ARG A 249 0.73 4.03 -16.33
CA ARG A 249 0.18 5.11 -15.50
C ARG A 249 -1.04 4.65 -14.74
N LEU A 250 -1.14 5.12 -13.51
CA LEU A 250 -2.28 4.95 -12.63
C LEU A 250 -3.24 6.14 -12.78
N LEU A 251 -4.53 5.88 -12.53
CA LEU A 251 -5.57 6.92 -12.48
C LEU A 251 -5.54 7.73 -11.17
N TYR A 252 -4.74 7.29 -10.22
CA TYR A 252 -4.54 7.91 -8.91
C TYR A 252 -3.04 7.98 -8.60
N GLN A 253 -2.66 8.80 -7.63
CA GLN A 253 -1.27 8.84 -7.16
C GLN A 253 -1.03 7.65 -6.24
N SER A 254 -0.04 6.80 -6.52
CA SER A 254 0.35 5.68 -5.67
C SER A 254 1.49 6.09 -4.74
N ILE A 255 1.47 5.58 -3.51
CA ILE A 255 2.58 5.76 -2.58
C ILE A 255 3.74 4.86 -3.02
N ILE A 256 3.45 3.66 -3.50
CA ILE A 256 4.45 2.66 -3.91
C ILE A 256 5.17 3.05 -5.21
N ALA A 257 4.52 3.81 -6.09
CA ALA A 257 5.09 4.25 -7.38
C ALA A 257 6.40 5.04 -7.24
N GLY A 258 6.66 5.64 -6.07
CA GLY A 258 7.94 6.27 -5.76
C GLY A 258 7.88 7.80 -5.70
N LYS A 259 9.06 8.39 -5.43
CA LYS A 259 9.24 9.82 -5.15
C LYS A 259 9.05 10.74 -6.36
N LEU A 260 9.46 10.30 -7.56
CA LEU A 260 9.58 11.17 -8.74
C LEU A 260 8.24 11.42 -9.45
N ASP A 261 7.60 10.34 -9.92
CA ASP A 261 6.30 10.37 -10.58
C ASP A 261 5.42 9.33 -9.89
N ASN A 262 4.63 9.79 -8.92
CA ASN A 262 3.74 8.93 -8.15
C ASN A 262 2.52 8.46 -8.95
N THR A 263 2.38 8.86 -10.22
CA THR A 263 1.36 8.34 -11.14
C THR A 263 1.89 7.28 -12.10
N LEU A 264 3.21 7.08 -12.17
CA LEU A 264 3.86 6.13 -13.07
C LEU A 264 4.40 4.94 -12.29
N MET A 265 3.82 3.77 -12.51
CA MET A 265 4.35 2.54 -11.96
C MET A 265 5.50 2.04 -12.82
N LYS A 266 6.72 2.12 -12.29
CA LYS A 266 7.96 1.77 -12.99
C LYS A 266 8.35 0.29 -12.87
N THR A 267 7.38 -0.61 -12.76
CA THR A 267 7.60 -2.05 -12.53
C THR A 267 7.65 -2.87 -13.82
N GLY A 268 7.49 -2.25 -14.98
CA GLY A 268 7.54 -2.91 -16.27
C GLY A 268 8.94 -3.39 -16.65
N LEU A 269 9.02 -4.34 -17.60
CA LEU A 269 10.29 -4.81 -18.19
C LEU A 269 10.88 -3.79 -19.16
N VAL A 270 10.02 -2.99 -19.80
CA VAL A 270 10.41 -1.83 -20.59
C VAL A 270 9.77 -0.56 -20.04
N ASN A 271 10.37 0.59 -20.35
CA ASN A 271 9.80 1.86 -19.93
C ASN A 271 8.50 2.20 -20.68
N GLU A 272 7.82 3.23 -20.19
CA GLU A 272 6.51 3.70 -20.67
C GLU A 272 6.46 3.92 -22.21
N TYR A 273 7.57 4.37 -22.81
CA TYR A 273 7.65 4.64 -24.26
C TYR A 273 8.21 3.47 -25.10
N ARG A 274 8.53 2.34 -24.47
CA ARG A 274 9.12 1.13 -25.11
C ARG A 274 10.45 1.38 -25.82
N ASN A 275 11.15 2.47 -25.51
CA ASN A 275 12.45 2.79 -26.12
C ASN A 275 13.64 2.34 -25.25
N LYS A 276 13.44 2.08 -23.95
CA LYS A 276 14.46 1.52 -23.05
C LYS A 276 13.99 0.19 -22.48
N ARG A 277 14.74 -0.88 -22.77
CA ARG A 277 14.59 -2.19 -22.13
C ARG A 277 15.38 -2.18 -20.82
N LYS A 278 14.77 -2.63 -19.73
CA LYS A 278 15.45 -2.73 -18.42
C LYS A 278 16.25 -4.03 -18.34
N LEU A 279 17.11 -4.15 -17.34
CA LEU A 279 17.88 -5.37 -17.10
C LEU A 279 16.96 -6.59 -16.87
N SER A 280 15.83 -6.38 -16.22
CA SER A 280 14.77 -7.38 -16.02
C SER A 280 14.24 -7.96 -17.34
N PHE A 281 14.15 -7.18 -18.42
CA PHE A 281 13.77 -7.68 -19.74
C PHE A 281 14.76 -8.74 -20.24
N GLN A 282 16.07 -8.49 -20.08
CA GLN A 282 17.11 -9.44 -20.49
C GLN A 282 17.08 -10.70 -19.63
N VAL A 283 16.85 -10.58 -18.33
CA VAL A 283 16.68 -11.73 -17.42
C VAL A 283 15.51 -12.61 -17.88
N VAL A 284 14.33 -12.03 -18.08
CA VAL A 284 13.14 -12.77 -18.53
C VAL A 284 13.43 -13.46 -19.87
N LYS A 285 14.02 -12.73 -20.83
CA LYS A 285 14.43 -13.31 -22.11
C LYS A 285 15.32 -14.53 -21.93
N SER A 286 16.36 -14.43 -21.10
CA SER A 286 17.30 -15.52 -20.85
C SER A 286 16.60 -16.77 -20.29
N TYR A 287 15.65 -16.63 -19.35
CA TYR A 287 14.87 -17.76 -18.83
C TYR A 287 13.86 -18.35 -19.83
N LEU A 288 13.33 -17.54 -20.75
CA LEU A 288 12.35 -18.01 -21.73
C LEU A 288 12.99 -18.57 -23.01
N THR A 289 14.26 -18.26 -23.27
CA THR A 289 15.02 -18.78 -24.42
C THR A 289 16.18 -19.71 -24.04
N ASP A 290 16.30 -20.07 -22.76
CA ASP A 290 17.43 -20.85 -22.20
C ASP A 290 18.82 -20.28 -22.54
N ASN A 291 18.91 -18.95 -22.61
CA ASN A 291 20.15 -18.22 -22.88
C ASN A 291 20.90 -17.89 -21.58
N LYS A 292 22.19 -17.54 -21.70
CA LYS A 292 23.00 -17.12 -20.55
C LYS A 292 22.37 -15.90 -19.86
N LEU A 293 22.32 -15.93 -18.53
CA LEU A 293 21.83 -14.80 -17.72
C LEU A 293 22.79 -13.59 -17.80
N PRO A 294 22.26 -12.35 -17.84
CA PRO A 294 23.07 -11.16 -17.74
C PRO A 294 23.65 -11.03 -16.32
N ILE A 295 24.78 -10.32 -16.19
CA ILE A 295 25.40 -10.07 -14.88
C ILE A 295 24.56 -9.03 -14.13
N ILE A 296 24.13 -9.37 -12.91
CA ILE A 296 23.41 -8.47 -12.02
C ILE A 296 24.37 -8.00 -10.93
N MET A 297 24.73 -6.72 -10.96
CA MET A 297 25.69 -6.14 -10.01
C MET A 297 25.06 -5.96 -8.62
N GLN A 298 25.80 -6.26 -7.56
CA GLN A 298 25.36 -6.13 -6.16
C GLN A 298 25.24 -4.68 -5.70
N GLY A 299 26.23 -3.86 -6.05
CA GLY A 299 26.31 -2.48 -5.55
C GLY A 299 26.51 -2.38 -4.04
N SER A 300 26.46 -1.14 -3.53
CA SER A 300 26.65 -0.84 -2.11
C SER A 300 25.65 0.22 -1.65
N TYR A 301 24.43 -0.22 -1.32
CA TYR A 301 23.38 0.68 -0.85
C TYR A 301 23.46 0.96 0.65
N SER A 302 23.27 2.22 1.02
CA SER A 302 23.02 2.63 2.40
C SER A 302 21.86 3.60 2.44
N GLU A 303 20.91 3.36 3.34
CA GLU A 303 19.67 4.13 3.35
C GLU A 303 19.84 5.49 4.01
N LYS A 304 19.82 6.55 3.19
CA LYS A 304 20.05 7.95 3.58
C LYS A 304 19.13 8.42 4.72
N ALA A 305 17.90 7.92 4.78
CA ALA A 305 16.92 8.29 5.80
C ALA A 305 17.38 7.95 7.23
N ASN A 306 18.14 6.85 7.43
CA ASN A 306 18.71 6.51 8.74
C ASN A 306 19.60 7.64 9.28
N ILE A 307 20.43 8.23 8.41
CA ILE A 307 21.33 9.33 8.76
C ILE A 307 20.51 10.59 9.08
N ILE A 308 19.48 10.87 8.28
CA ILE A 308 18.62 12.05 8.48
C ILE A 308 17.92 11.99 9.85
N TYR A 309 17.28 10.87 10.20
CA TYR A 309 16.59 10.73 11.49
C TYR A 309 17.54 10.75 12.68
N ALA A 310 18.69 10.08 12.57
CA ALA A 310 19.69 10.10 13.62
C ALA A 310 20.23 11.51 13.87
N PHE A 311 20.61 12.22 12.80
CA PHE A 311 21.18 13.57 12.90
C PHE A 311 20.15 14.60 13.37
N ALA A 312 18.96 14.63 12.78
CA ALA A 312 17.89 15.53 13.18
C ALA A 312 17.47 15.30 14.64
N GLY A 313 17.37 14.03 15.04
CA GLY A 313 17.02 13.66 16.41
C GLY A 313 18.11 14.00 17.43
N LEU A 314 19.40 13.85 17.11
CA LEU A 314 20.49 14.29 17.99
C LEU A 314 20.53 15.82 18.17
N ILE A 315 20.34 16.59 17.09
CA ILE A 315 20.22 18.04 17.17
C ILE A 315 19.03 18.41 18.06
N LEU A 316 17.88 17.79 17.84
CA LEU A 316 16.68 18.04 18.63
C LEU A 316 16.88 17.69 20.11
N LEU A 317 17.58 16.59 20.41
CA LEU A 317 17.91 16.20 21.77
C LEU A 317 18.76 17.28 22.44
N ALA A 318 19.81 17.76 21.77
CA ALA A 318 20.66 18.83 22.27
C ALA A 318 19.88 20.13 22.51
N LEU A 319 19.07 20.56 21.54
CA LEU A 319 18.20 21.74 21.67
C LEU A 319 17.22 21.61 22.83
N THR A 320 16.65 20.43 23.02
CA THR A 320 15.71 20.14 24.11
C THR A 320 16.39 20.23 25.47
N ILE A 321 17.57 19.62 25.62
CA ILE A 321 18.33 19.66 26.87
C ILE A 321 18.76 21.09 27.21
N LEU A 322 19.28 21.84 26.23
CA LEU A 322 19.66 23.25 26.40
C LEU A 322 18.45 24.10 26.77
N SER A 323 17.31 23.90 26.10
CA SER A 323 16.07 24.61 26.40
C SER A 323 15.63 24.35 27.84
N ILE A 324 15.56 23.09 28.27
CA ILE A 324 15.13 22.70 29.62
C ILE A 324 16.08 23.26 30.70
N ASN A 325 17.38 23.25 30.43
CA ASN A 325 18.40 23.73 31.37
C ASN A 325 18.62 25.26 31.35
N SER A 326 17.91 26.00 30.49
CA SER A 326 18.04 27.46 30.39
C SER A 326 17.78 28.19 31.72
N THR A 327 16.83 27.70 32.53
CA THR A 327 16.52 28.27 33.84
C THR A 327 16.18 27.18 34.84
N HIS A 328 16.57 27.37 36.11
CA HIS A 328 16.23 26.45 37.21
C HIS A 328 14.73 26.17 37.27
N ARG A 329 13.92 27.24 37.17
CA ARG A 329 12.45 27.16 37.22
C ARG A 329 11.87 26.32 36.09
N PHE A 330 12.38 26.44 34.87
CA PHE A 330 11.87 25.65 33.75
C PHE A 330 12.19 24.16 33.91
N ARG A 331 13.44 23.83 34.29
CA ARG A 331 13.83 22.46 34.62
C ARG A 331 12.99 21.85 35.73
N GLU A 332 12.76 22.61 36.79
CA GLU A 332 11.91 22.19 37.90
C GLU A 332 10.47 21.95 37.46
N ASN A 333 9.89 22.86 36.65
CA ASN A 333 8.56 22.70 36.09
C ASN A 333 8.44 21.44 35.21
N VAL A 334 9.44 21.14 34.38
CA VAL A 334 9.49 19.90 33.57
C VAL A 334 9.52 18.66 34.47
N SER A 335 10.40 18.64 35.46
CA SER A 335 10.49 17.53 36.44
C SER A 335 9.16 17.34 37.20
N ARG A 336 8.56 18.43 37.67
CA ARG A 336 7.28 18.41 38.39
C ARG A 336 6.13 17.97 37.50
N ALA A 337 6.07 18.38 36.25
CA ALA A 337 5.03 17.94 35.33
C ALA A 337 5.09 16.43 35.09
N VAL A 338 6.30 15.86 34.95
CA VAL A 338 6.49 14.41 34.79
C VAL A 338 6.16 13.65 36.08
N LEU A 339 6.81 13.99 37.19
CA LEU A 339 6.79 13.18 38.42
C LEU A 339 5.64 13.52 39.37
N LYS A 340 5.20 14.78 39.41
CA LYS A 340 4.22 15.32 40.37
C LYS A 340 3.07 16.02 39.66
N THR A 341 2.45 15.31 38.72
CA THR A 341 1.45 15.86 37.79
C THR A 341 0.27 16.58 38.47
N TYR A 342 -0.21 16.08 39.61
CA TYR A 342 -1.31 16.76 40.33
C TYR A 342 -0.88 18.14 40.84
N ASN A 343 0.24 18.20 41.56
CA ASN A 343 0.76 19.44 42.13
C ASN A 343 1.08 20.45 41.02
N PHE A 344 1.64 19.98 39.91
CA PHE A 344 1.93 20.84 38.77
C PHE A 344 0.68 21.53 38.17
N PHE A 345 -0.42 20.78 37.98
CA PHE A 345 -1.66 21.39 37.49
C PHE A 345 -2.37 22.24 38.54
N SER A 346 -2.19 21.97 39.84
CA SER A 346 -2.65 22.85 40.92
C SER A 346 -1.96 24.21 40.85
N ASP A 347 -0.65 24.24 40.61
CA ASP A 347 0.09 25.49 40.43
C ASP A 347 -0.41 26.31 39.24
N ILE A 348 -0.76 25.65 38.12
CA ILE A 348 -1.36 26.31 36.95
C ILE A 348 -2.70 26.96 37.32
N ARG A 349 -3.52 26.26 38.12
CA ARG A 349 -4.81 26.78 38.60
C ARG A 349 -4.61 28.02 39.48
N ASP A 350 -3.69 27.91 40.43
CA ASP A 350 -3.43 28.91 41.46
C ASP A 350 -2.62 30.11 40.92
N GLY A 351 -2.28 30.11 39.63
CA GLY A 351 -1.62 31.23 38.95
C GLY A 351 -0.13 31.37 39.28
N TRP A 352 0.52 30.32 39.79
CA TRP A 352 1.95 30.35 40.06
C TRP A 352 2.73 30.53 38.75
N PHE A 353 3.80 31.33 38.79
CA PHE A 353 4.52 31.83 37.61
C PHE A 353 5.11 30.72 36.73
N ILE A 354 4.32 30.20 35.79
CA ILE A 354 4.78 29.42 34.65
C ILE A 354 4.89 30.35 33.46
N SER A 355 6.12 30.51 32.95
CA SER A 355 6.39 31.36 31.80
C SER A 355 5.70 30.83 30.54
N SER A 356 4.85 31.66 29.93
CA SER A 356 4.23 31.37 28.64
C SER A 356 5.29 31.21 27.54
N PHE A 357 6.37 31.99 27.60
CA PHE A 357 7.48 31.88 26.65
C PHE A 357 8.16 30.50 26.71
N HIS A 358 8.50 30.00 27.91
CA HIS A 358 9.04 28.64 28.07
C HIS A 358 8.05 27.57 27.61
N SER A 359 6.75 27.81 27.76
CA SER A 359 5.71 26.88 27.33
C SER A 359 5.60 26.84 25.80
N VAL A 360 5.80 27.95 25.09
CA VAL A 360 5.89 27.96 23.63
C VAL A 360 7.12 27.20 23.14
N ILE A 361 8.29 27.38 23.77
CA ILE A 361 9.50 26.60 23.47
C ILE A 361 9.25 25.11 23.70
N LEU A 362 8.63 24.74 24.82
CA LEU A 362 8.28 23.37 25.12
C LEU A 362 7.33 22.77 24.09
N ALA A 363 6.30 23.52 23.68
CA ALA A 363 5.35 23.10 22.66
C ALA A 363 6.06 22.81 21.33
N PHE A 364 7.00 23.66 20.93
CA PHE A 364 7.79 23.48 19.72
C PHE A 364 8.70 22.24 19.80
N ASN A 365 9.40 22.03 20.92
CA ASN A 365 10.24 20.83 21.12
C ASN A 365 9.40 19.53 21.10
N ILE A 366 8.22 19.54 21.73
CA ILE A 366 7.31 18.39 21.70
C ILE A 366 6.80 18.15 20.27
N ALA A 367 6.41 19.21 19.56
CA ALA A 367 5.94 19.11 18.18
C ALA A 367 7.03 18.56 17.24
N LEU A 368 8.28 19.04 17.37
CA LEU A 368 9.43 18.52 16.62
C LEU A 368 9.70 17.05 16.92
N SER A 369 9.68 16.67 18.20
CA SER A 369 9.89 15.27 18.60
C SER A 369 8.82 14.36 18.03
N THR A 370 7.57 14.81 18.07
CA THR A 370 6.43 14.09 17.51
C THR A 370 6.50 14.02 15.97
N GLY A 371 6.93 15.10 15.32
CA GLY A 371 7.14 15.15 13.88
C GLY A 371 8.25 14.21 13.39
N LEU A 372 9.35 14.10 14.16
CA LEU A 372 10.42 13.12 13.92
C LEU A 372 9.87 11.68 13.93
N ILE A 373 9.07 11.36 14.94
CA ILE A 373 8.47 10.02 15.10
C ILE A 373 7.52 9.70 13.94
N TYR A 374 6.58 10.59 13.61
CA TYR A 374 5.61 10.32 12.53
C TYR A 374 6.25 10.32 11.15
N SER A 375 7.25 11.16 10.90
CA SER A 375 8.03 11.09 9.66
C SER A 375 8.69 9.71 9.51
N GLY A 376 9.31 9.20 10.58
CA GLY A 376 9.92 7.86 10.58
C GLY A 376 8.93 6.74 10.25
N LEU A 377 7.70 6.82 10.79
CA LEU A 377 6.62 5.88 10.48
C LEU A 377 6.17 5.97 9.02
N PHE A 378 5.91 7.18 8.50
CA PHE A 378 5.48 7.39 7.12
C PHE A 378 6.53 6.88 6.13
N TYR A 379 7.80 7.15 6.41
CA TYR A 379 8.90 6.68 5.58
C TYR A 379 9.06 5.15 5.63
N TYR A 380 8.82 4.51 6.78
CA TYR A 380 8.80 3.04 6.87
C TYR A 380 7.63 2.41 6.10
N TRP A 381 6.44 3.00 6.21
CA TRP A 381 5.22 2.46 5.61
C TRP A 381 5.10 2.63 4.10
N LYS A 382 5.92 3.49 3.48
CA LYS A 382 5.85 3.84 2.06
C LYS A 382 5.95 2.64 1.10
N ASP A 383 6.66 1.59 1.52
CA ASP A 383 6.87 0.38 0.71
C ASP A 383 5.83 -0.72 1.00
N LYS A 384 4.93 -0.52 1.99
CA LYS A 384 3.93 -1.53 2.37
C LYS A 384 2.58 -1.20 1.72
N ILE A 385 2.03 -2.15 0.95
CA ILE A 385 0.71 -2.02 0.30
C ILE A 385 -0.43 -1.76 1.29
N ALA A 386 -0.28 -2.22 2.53
CA ALA A 386 -1.20 -1.92 3.63
C ALA A 386 -1.38 -0.42 3.85
N PHE A 387 -0.32 0.39 3.70
CA PHE A 387 -0.41 1.83 3.90
C PHE A 387 -1.19 2.51 2.79
N GLU A 388 -0.94 2.12 1.54
CA GLU A 388 -1.69 2.60 0.39
C GLU A 388 -3.19 2.25 0.51
N ARG A 389 -3.51 1.01 0.89
CA ARG A 389 -4.89 0.57 1.16
C ARG A 389 -5.54 1.29 2.33
N PHE A 390 -4.78 1.66 3.37
CA PHE A 390 -5.31 2.43 4.49
C PHE A 390 -5.69 3.85 4.08
N VAL A 391 -4.83 4.52 3.30
CA VAL A 391 -5.10 5.89 2.80
C VAL A 391 -6.25 5.90 1.80
N SER A 392 -6.42 4.83 1.01
CA SER A 392 -7.53 4.71 0.04
C SER A 392 -8.91 4.68 0.71
N LEU A 393 -9.01 4.25 1.99
CA LEU A 393 -10.28 4.24 2.74
C LEU A 393 -10.93 5.62 2.84
N PHE A 394 -10.15 6.69 2.75
CA PHE A 394 -10.65 8.07 2.82
C PHE A 394 -11.12 8.61 1.46
N ASN A 395 -10.85 7.87 0.37
CA ASN A 395 -11.19 8.21 -1.01
C ASN A 395 -10.93 9.69 -1.38
N SER A 396 -9.81 10.24 -0.91
CA SER A 396 -9.45 11.65 -1.11
C SER A 396 -8.13 11.74 -1.86
N PHE A 397 -8.19 12.32 -3.06
CA PHE A 397 -7.01 12.54 -3.90
C PHE A 397 -5.94 13.37 -3.18
N SER A 398 -6.35 14.47 -2.53
CA SER A 398 -5.43 15.34 -1.80
C SER A 398 -4.78 14.64 -0.61
N LEU A 399 -5.51 13.77 0.10
CA LEU A 399 -4.92 13.01 1.21
C LEU A 399 -3.89 12.00 0.71
N PHE A 400 -4.17 11.37 -0.43
CA PHE A 400 -3.25 10.42 -1.06
C PHE A 400 -1.97 11.11 -1.52
N GLU A 401 -2.11 12.25 -2.19
CA GLU A 401 -0.99 13.09 -2.62
C GLU A 401 -0.15 13.55 -1.44
N PHE A 402 -0.81 14.06 -0.41
CA PHE A 402 -0.16 14.47 0.83
C PHE A 402 0.60 13.33 1.49
N SER A 403 -0.03 12.14 1.60
CA SER A 403 0.60 10.97 2.23
C SER A 403 1.79 10.45 1.42
N SER A 404 1.66 10.38 0.09
CA SER A 404 2.75 10.02 -0.83
C SER A 404 3.91 11.01 -0.73
N PHE A 405 3.63 12.32 -0.74
CA PHE A 405 4.65 13.36 -0.61
C PHE A 405 5.46 13.21 0.68
N LEU A 406 4.79 13.08 1.84
CA LEU A 406 5.45 12.95 3.13
C LEU A 406 6.27 11.67 3.25
N ALA A 407 5.72 10.55 2.76
CA ALA A 407 6.35 9.24 2.83
C ALA A 407 7.73 9.20 2.15
N TRP A 408 7.90 9.91 1.04
CA TRP A 408 9.16 9.92 0.27
C TRP A 408 10.12 11.07 0.62
N ARG A 409 9.75 11.96 1.54
CA ARG A 409 10.46 13.21 1.84
C ARG A 409 10.62 13.42 3.34
N PRO A 410 11.61 12.76 3.97
CA PRO A 410 11.73 12.71 5.43
C PRO A 410 11.95 14.10 6.06
N ILE A 411 12.73 14.99 5.44
CA ILE A 411 13.01 16.33 6.02
C ILE A 411 11.73 17.18 6.00
N GLU A 412 11.07 17.23 4.85
CA GLU A 412 9.81 17.94 4.67
C GLU A 412 8.72 17.37 5.58
N ALA A 413 8.70 16.05 5.77
CA ALA A 413 7.75 15.39 6.65
C ALA A 413 7.95 15.74 8.12
N ILE A 414 9.20 15.78 8.62
CA ILE A 414 9.49 16.25 9.98
C ILE A 414 8.91 17.66 10.19
N LEU A 415 9.16 18.58 9.26
CA LEU A 415 8.71 19.97 9.36
C LEU A 415 7.18 20.09 9.29
N LEU A 416 6.53 19.39 8.35
CA LEU A 416 5.08 19.44 8.19
C LEU A 416 4.34 18.79 9.36
N PHE A 417 4.79 17.63 9.85
CA PHE A 417 4.18 17.02 11.04
C PHE A 417 4.38 17.91 12.28
N THR A 418 5.53 18.57 12.41
CA THR A 418 5.76 19.55 13.49
C THR A 418 4.71 20.66 13.43
N LEU A 419 4.48 21.24 12.24
CA LEU A 419 3.48 22.28 12.04
C LEU A 419 2.07 21.77 12.37
N ILE A 420 1.70 20.58 11.90
CA ILE A 420 0.40 19.96 12.16
C ILE A 420 0.17 19.76 13.67
N VAL A 421 1.17 19.22 14.39
CA VAL A 421 1.08 19.00 15.84
C VAL A 421 0.98 20.33 16.58
N PHE A 422 1.71 21.36 16.15
CA PHE A 422 1.64 22.68 16.76
C PHE A 422 0.26 23.33 16.55
N ILE A 423 -0.29 23.28 15.34
CA ILE A 423 -1.66 23.74 15.04
C ILE A 423 -2.67 22.93 15.87
N TRP A 424 -2.48 21.62 16.00
CA TRP A 424 -3.32 20.76 16.81
C TRP A 424 -3.31 21.17 18.29
N PHE A 425 -2.18 21.57 18.86
CA PHE A 425 -2.13 22.13 20.21
C PHE A 425 -2.93 23.43 20.36
N LEU A 426 -2.92 24.30 19.35
CA LEU A 426 -3.75 25.51 19.35
C LEU A 426 -5.25 25.18 19.27
N ILE A 427 -5.63 24.24 18.40
CA ILE A 427 -7.02 23.75 18.30
C ILE A 427 -7.47 23.14 19.63
N LEU A 428 -6.68 22.25 20.22
CA LEU A 428 -6.98 21.65 21.53
C LEU A 428 -7.08 22.73 22.62
N THR A 429 -6.24 23.76 22.58
CA THR A 429 -6.32 24.89 23.51
C THR A 429 -7.67 25.60 23.41
N LEU A 430 -8.17 25.83 22.19
CA LEU A 430 -9.48 26.42 21.94
C LEU A 430 -10.63 25.50 22.39
N VAL A 431 -10.51 24.19 22.15
CA VAL A 431 -11.50 23.19 22.62
C VAL A 431 -11.56 23.17 24.15
N VAL A 432 -10.40 23.15 24.84
CA VAL A 432 -10.35 23.23 26.30
C VAL A 432 -10.93 24.56 26.78
N ARG A 433 -10.64 25.66 26.09
CA ARG A 433 -11.18 26.99 26.38
C ARG A 433 -12.71 27.03 26.24
N PHE A 434 -13.27 26.38 25.23
CA PHE A 434 -14.71 26.30 25.00
C PHE A 434 -15.45 25.69 26.21
N PHE A 435 -14.86 24.69 26.86
CA PHE A 435 -15.45 24.10 28.06
C PHE A 435 -15.54 25.04 29.26
N ASN A 436 -14.86 26.20 29.23
CA ASN A 436 -15.00 27.22 30.26
C ASN A 436 -16.41 27.83 30.31
N LEU A 437 -17.21 27.71 29.23
CA LEU A 437 -18.60 28.17 29.23
C LEU A 437 -19.50 27.37 30.20
N PHE A 438 -19.10 26.16 30.56
CA PHE A 438 -19.88 25.24 31.40
C PHE A 438 -19.41 25.20 32.87
N VAL A 439 -18.44 26.03 33.23
CA VAL A 439 -17.84 26.07 34.58
C VAL A 439 -17.88 27.48 35.12
N ARG A 440 -18.11 27.61 36.43
CA ARG A 440 -18.28 28.92 37.10
C ARG A 440 -16.96 29.70 37.22
N ASN A 441 -15.83 29.00 37.22
CA ASN A 441 -14.51 29.60 37.38
C ASN A 441 -14.05 30.29 36.08
N LYS A 442 -13.52 31.50 36.18
CA LYS A 442 -12.94 32.22 35.04
C LYS A 442 -11.54 31.69 34.76
N ILE A 443 -11.41 30.87 33.73
CA ILE A 443 -10.11 30.40 33.24
C ILE A 443 -9.66 31.30 32.10
N PHE A 444 -8.39 31.65 32.00
CA PHE A 444 -7.82 32.39 30.87
C PHE A 444 -7.29 31.44 29.79
N LEU A 445 -7.18 31.94 28.55
CA LEU A 445 -6.64 31.16 27.41
C LEU A 445 -5.24 30.59 27.70
N ASN A 446 -4.42 31.36 28.44
CA ASN A 446 -3.08 30.92 28.84
C ASN A 446 -3.13 29.62 29.67
N HIS A 447 -4.06 29.48 30.62
CA HIS A 447 -4.18 28.24 31.40
C HIS A 447 -4.58 27.06 30.52
N SER A 448 -5.50 27.25 29.57
CA SER A 448 -5.87 26.21 28.60
C SER A 448 -4.67 25.76 27.76
N PHE A 449 -3.84 26.71 27.31
CA PHE A 449 -2.61 26.41 26.57
C PHE A 449 -1.60 25.63 27.42
N LEU A 450 -1.39 26.06 28.67
CA LEU A 450 -0.51 25.37 29.61
C LEU A 450 -0.97 23.93 29.87
N ILE A 451 -2.28 23.70 30.03
CA ILE A 451 -2.81 22.34 30.20
C ILE A 451 -2.43 21.45 29.02
N VAL A 452 -2.67 21.91 27.79
CA VAL A 452 -2.43 21.11 26.57
C VAL A 452 -0.94 20.79 26.42
N VAL A 453 -0.09 21.81 26.44
CA VAL A 453 1.36 21.64 26.19
C VAL A 453 2.01 20.77 27.26
N TRP A 454 1.77 21.06 28.54
CA TRP A 454 2.43 20.33 29.63
C TRP A 454 1.85 18.93 29.86
N SER A 455 0.66 18.65 29.32
CA SER A 455 0.14 17.28 29.25
C SER A 455 0.89 16.43 28.23
N ALA A 456 1.43 17.04 27.16
CA ALA A 456 2.10 16.36 26.06
C ALA A 456 3.59 16.06 26.29
N ILE A 457 4.15 16.42 27.45
CA ILE A 457 5.56 16.11 27.82
C ILE A 457 5.97 14.64 27.60
N PRO A 458 5.13 13.62 27.83
CA PRO A 458 5.51 12.25 27.52
C PRO A 458 6.07 12.03 26.10
N PHE A 459 5.64 12.79 25.09
CA PHE A 459 6.22 12.67 23.74
C PHE A 459 7.67 13.14 23.66
N LEU A 460 8.11 14.04 24.54
CA LEU A 460 9.51 14.46 24.63
C LEU A 460 10.39 13.35 25.22
N ILE A 461 9.84 12.48 26.08
CA ILE A 461 10.52 11.29 26.60
C ILE A 461 10.77 10.27 25.48
N LEU A 462 9.91 10.25 24.44
CA LEU A 462 10.08 9.39 23.25
C LEU A 462 11.10 9.92 22.25
N LEU A 463 11.76 11.06 22.49
CA LEU A 463 12.74 11.61 21.56
C LEU A 463 13.86 10.61 21.21
N PRO A 464 14.54 9.94 22.17
CA PRO A 464 15.56 8.93 21.85
C PRO A 464 15.02 7.79 20.99
N PHE A 465 13.75 7.44 21.17
CA PHE A 465 13.07 6.45 20.34
C PHE A 465 12.89 6.96 18.91
N GLY A 466 12.51 8.22 18.73
CA GLY A 466 12.42 8.87 17.42
C GLY A 466 13.74 8.88 16.62
N ILE A 467 14.90 8.95 17.29
CA ILE A 467 16.23 8.88 16.65
C ILE A 467 16.42 7.56 15.89
N VAL A 468 15.93 6.46 16.46
CA VAL A 468 16.19 5.09 15.98
C VAL A 468 14.94 4.40 15.43
N ILE A 469 13.79 5.07 15.42
CA ILE A 469 12.48 4.45 15.11
C ILE A 469 12.49 3.74 13.76
N PHE A 470 13.03 4.40 12.72
CA PHE A 470 13.09 3.84 11.39
C PHE A 470 13.95 2.57 11.37
N LYS A 471 15.15 2.61 11.95
CA LYS A 471 16.04 1.46 12.05
C LYS A 471 15.42 0.28 12.80
N ILE A 472 14.66 0.54 13.87
CA ILE A 472 13.97 -0.51 14.63
C ILE A 472 12.84 -1.13 13.78
N LEU A 473 12.08 -0.30 13.07
CA LEU A 473 10.98 -0.76 12.21
C LEU A 473 11.50 -1.59 11.01
N SER A 474 12.63 -1.21 10.42
CA SER A 474 13.27 -1.96 9.33
C SER A 474 13.75 -3.36 9.73
N MET A 475 13.85 -3.67 11.03
CA MET A 475 14.14 -5.03 11.51
C MET A 475 12.90 -5.93 11.56
N GLU A 476 11.70 -5.36 11.40
CA GLU A 476 10.35 -5.96 11.39
C GLU A 476 9.90 -6.68 12.67
N LYS A 477 10.80 -7.38 13.35
CA LYS A 477 10.59 -8.16 14.57
C LYS A 477 9.94 -7.35 15.71
N TYR A 478 10.17 -6.04 15.77
CA TYR A 478 9.72 -5.18 16.86
C TYR A 478 8.56 -4.25 16.47
N ASN A 479 7.96 -4.41 15.29
CA ASN A 479 6.91 -3.53 14.79
C ASN A 479 5.72 -3.43 15.75
N LEU A 480 5.19 -4.57 16.21
CA LEU A 480 4.05 -4.60 17.12
C LEU A 480 4.35 -3.89 18.45
N LEU A 481 5.56 -4.09 19.00
CA LEU A 481 6.00 -3.44 20.22
C LEU A 481 6.11 -1.92 20.04
N THR A 482 6.72 -1.48 18.92
CA THR A 482 6.82 -0.06 18.54
C THR A 482 5.44 0.60 18.49
N TYR A 483 4.49 0.01 17.79
CA TYR A 483 3.13 0.55 17.69
C TYR A 483 2.43 0.59 19.06
N SER A 484 2.61 -0.46 19.88
CA SER A 484 2.04 -0.53 21.22
C SER A 484 2.57 0.57 22.14
N ILE A 485 3.88 0.84 22.11
CA ILE A 485 4.51 1.93 22.86
C ILE A 485 3.89 3.26 22.45
N LEU A 486 3.77 3.53 21.14
CA LEU A 486 3.18 4.78 20.66
C LEU A 486 1.73 4.93 21.14
N ILE A 487 0.90 3.89 21.02
CA ILE A 487 -0.49 3.91 21.51
C ILE A 487 -0.56 4.23 23.01
N ILE A 488 0.28 3.57 23.83
CA ILE A 488 0.33 3.81 25.28
C ILE A 488 0.67 5.27 25.59
N PHE A 489 1.63 5.87 24.88
CA PHE A 489 1.99 7.27 25.10
C PHE A 489 0.88 8.25 24.68
N HIS A 490 0.13 7.95 23.61
CA HIS A 490 -1.05 8.74 23.23
C HIS A 490 -2.14 8.68 24.29
N LEU A 491 -2.46 7.48 24.79
CA LEU A 491 -3.42 7.28 25.88
C LEU A 491 -2.97 7.98 27.16
N TRP A 492 -1.66 7.96 27.46
CA TRP A 492 -1.09 8.67 28.60
C TRP A 492 -1.28 10.19 28.47
N ILE A 493 -1.02 10.77 27.30
CA ILE A 493 -1.21 12.21 27.07
C ILE A 493 -2.69 12.60 27.14
N PHE A 494 -3.57 11.79 26.56
CA PHE A 494 -5.02 12.01 26.62
C PHE A 494 -5.51 12.03 28.07
N THR A 495 -5.17 11.02 28.87
CA THR A 495 -5.56 10.95 30.28
C THR A 495 -4.94 12.07 31.12
N ARG A 496 -3.69 12.49 30.83
CA ARG A 496 -3.06 13.66 31.47
C ARG A 496 -3.79 14.96 31.15
N THR A 497 -4.23 15.14 29.91
CA THR A 497 -4.97 16.33 29.49
C THR A 497 -6.30 16.43 30.24
N LEU A 498 -7.05 15.32 30.34
CA LEU A 498 -8.30 15.27 31.13
C LEU A 498 -8.06 15.52 32.63
N LYS A 499 -6.96 14.97 33.18
CA LYS A 499 -6.55 15.24 34.57
C LYS A 499 -6.23 16.72 34.78
N GLY A 500 -5.50 17.34 33.86
CA GLY A 500 -5.16 18.77 33.91
C GLY A 500 -6.41 19.65 33.86
N ILE A 501 -7.36 19.34 32.99
CA ILE A 501 -8.67 20.02 32.93
C ILE A 501 -9.41 19.88 34.26
N SER A 502 -9.51 18.67 34.82
CA SER A 502 -10.22 18.44 36.09
C SER A 502 -9.64 19.26 37.25
N ILE A 503 -8.32 19.38 37.33
CA ILE A 503 -7.65 20.11 38.40
C ILE A 503 -7.82 21.62 38.22
N VAL A 504 -7.53 22.14 37.02
CA VAL A 504 -7.57 23.59 36.76
C VAL A 504 -8.99 24.15 36.73
N PHE A 505 -9.96 23.37 36.26
CA PHE A 505 -11.37 23.76 36.24
C PHE A 505 -12.08 23.48 37.57
N GLU A 506 -11.41 22.84 38.53
CA GLU A 506 -12.00 22.42 39.81
C GLU A 506 -13.26 21.55 39.66
N VAL A 507 -13.29 20.72 38.60
CA VAL A 507 -14.39 19.82 38.32
C VAL A 507 -14.02 18.40 38.74
N LYS A 508 -14.97 17.65 39.30
CA LYS A 508 -14.79 16.23 39.66
C LYS A 508 -14.22 15.45 38.47
N LYS A 509 -13.14 14.68 38.73
CA LYS A 509 -12.43 13.86 37.73
C LYS A 509 -13.39 13.00 36.90
N SER A 510 -14.33 12.31 37.55
CA SER A 510 -15.30 11.44 36.88
C SER A 510 -16.11 12.17 35.80
N LYS A 511 -16.54 13.41 36.05
CA LYS A 511 -17.32 14.21 35.08
C LYS A 511 -16.46 14.60 33.88
N VAL A 512 -15.23 15.05 34.09
CA VAL A 512 -14.33 15.43 33.00
C VAL A 512 -13.95 14.22 32.14
N TYR A 513 -13.66 13.09 32.77
CA TYR A 513 -13.32 11.86 32.04
C TYR A 513 -14.53 11.34 31.24
N PHE A 514 -15.73 11.34 31.82
CA PHE A 514 -16.94 10.95 31.11
C PHE A 514 -17.22 11.84 29.90
N VAL A 515 -17.18 13.17 30.07
CA VAL A 515 -17.40 14.12 28.95
C VAL A 515 -16.32 13.98 27.89
N GLY A 516 -15.04 13.88 28.28
CA GLY A 516 -13.92 13.74 27.35
C GLY A 516 -13.97 12.44 26.53
N LEU A 517 -14.27 11.31 27.17
CA LEU A 517 -14.46 10.02 26.48
C LEU A 517 -15.69 10.05 25.58
N THR A 518 -16.81 10.61 26.04
CA THR A 518 -18.03 10.73 25.24
C THR A 518 -17.79 11.59 24.01
N LEU A 519 -17.11 12.72 24.15
CA LEU A 519 -16.73 13.58 23.02
C LEU A 519 -15.85 12.83 22.02
N LEU A 520 -14.82 12.11 22.49
CA LEU A 520 -13.95 11.30 21.64
C LEU A 520 -14.75 10.25 20.87
N ILE A 521 -15.61 9.49 21.55
CA ILE A 521 -16.46 8.48 20.91
C ILE A 521 -17.38 9.10 19.87
N ILE A 522 -18.04 10.23 20.18
CA ILE A 522 -18.93 10.92 19.23
C ILE A 522 -18.14 11.40 18.00
N THR A 523 -16.95 11.97 18.18
CA THR A 523 -16.12 12.43 17.05
C THR A 523 -15.68 11.28 16.15
N LEU A 524 -15.22 10.17 16.74
CA LEU A 524 -14.83 8.97 15.99
C LEU A 524 -16.03 8.33 15.30
N ALA A 525 -17.17 8.19 15.99
CA ALA A 525 -18.39 7.63 15.43
C ALA A 525 -18.91 8.49 14.26
N SER A 526 -18.86 9.82 14.39
CA SER A 526 -19.27 10.74 13.33
C SER A 526 -18.37 10.64 12.11
N LEU A 527 -17.05 10.53 12.31
CA LEU A 527 -16.09 10.33 11.23
C LEU A 527 -16.30 8.98 10.53
N ILE A 528 -16.44 7.90 11.30
CA ILE A 528 -16.67 6.55 10.77
C ILE A 528 -17.99 6.50 10.00
N LEU A 529 -19.06 7.09 10.53
CA LEU A 529 -20.35 7.17 9.86
C LEU A 529 -20.27 7.98 8.57
N TYR A 530 -19.58 9.12 8.57
CA TYR A 530 -19.33 9.91 7.37
C TYR A 530 -18.58 9.11 6.29
N LEU A 531 -17.53 8.39 6.68
CA LEU A 531 -16.73 7.54 5.78
C LEU A 531 -17.56 6.38 5.24
N GLN A 532 -18.36 5.73 6.08
CA GLN A 532 -19.20 4.61 5.65
C GLN A 532 -20.31 5.05 4.69
N ILE A 533 -21.00 6.15 4.97
CA ILE A 533 -22.10 6.64 4.11
C ILE A 533 -21.60 7.07 2.73
N ASN A 534 -20.45 7.74 2.67
CA ASN A 534 -19.96 8.29 1.41
C ASN A 534 -19.09 7.31 0.61
N TYR A 535 -18.36 6.42 1.27
CA TYR A 535 -17.30 5.63 0.64
C TYR A 535 -17.28 4.14 1.00
N SER A 536 -18.23 3.66 1.82
CA SER A 536 -18.26 2.26 2.30
C SER A 536 -16.93 1.81 2.93
N SER A 537 -16.23 2.72 3.62
CA SER A 537 -14.85 2.50 4.09
C SER A 537 -14.72 1.33 5.07
N ILE A 538 -15.76 1.01 5.86
CA ILE A 538 -15.71 -0.16 6.76
C ILE A 538 -15.71 -1.44 5.94
N ASP A 539 -16.51 -1.50 4.89
CA ASP A 539 -16.60 -2.70 4.05
C ASP A 539 -15.26 -2.94 3.32
N TYR A 540 -14.63 -1.88 2.81
CA TYR A 540 -13.28 -1.94 2.26
C TYR A 540 -12.22 -2.32 3.29
N LEU A 541 -12.31 -1.81 4.52
CA LEU A 541 -11.38 -2.16 5.60
C LEU A 541 -11.48 -3.66 5.94
N MET A 542 -12.68 -4.21 6.01
CA MET A 542 -12.92 -5.63 6.27
C MET A 542 -12.45 -6.53 5.13
N GLU A 543 -12.52 -6.05 3.89
CA GLU A 543 -12.01 -6.78 2.71
C GLU A 543 -10.47 -6.77 2.66
N TYR A 544 -9.84 -5.65 3.02
CA TYR A 544 -8.37 -5.52 2.97
C TYR A 544 -7.63 -6.09 4.19
N PHE A 545 -8.22 -6.01 5.39
CA PHE A 545 -7.51 -6.29 6.66
C PHE A 545 -8.24 -7.26 7.60
N GLY A 546 -9.54 -7.50 7.40
CA GLY A 546 -10.28 -8.50 8.16
C GLY A 546 -10.03 -9.89 7.59
#